data_AF-A0A072V0E8-F1
#
_entry.id   AF-A0A072V0E8-F1
#
_cell.length_a   1.000
_cell.length_b   1.000
_cell.length_c   1.000
_cell.angle_alpha   90.00
_cell.angle_beta   90.00
_cell.angle_gamma   90.00
#
_symmetry.space_group_name_H-M   'P 1'
#
loop_
_entity.id
_entity.type
_entity.pdbx_description
1 polymer ?
#
loop_
_entity_poly.entity_id
_entity_poly.type
_entity_poly.pdbx_seq_one_letter_code
_entity_poly.pdbx_strand_id
1 'polypeptide(L)' 'MQLVRNITTNPEVRVTKQNRAAGILDNHDEGEKYSQHFIRRFVRGKSTEIMPSLNGFFSDPK' A
#
# COMPACT_ATOMS: atom_id res chain seq x y z
N MET A 1 -15.91 19.21 17.01
CA MET A 1 -14.71 19.44 16.18
C MET A 1 -13.60 20.28 16.86
N GLN A 2 -13.66 20.51 18.19
CA GLN A 2 -12.63 21.29 18.91
C GLN A 2 -11.24 20.63 18.86
N LEU A 3 -11.20 19.31 19.03
CA LEU A 3 -9.97 18.52 19.15
C LEU A 3 -9.14 18.54 17.85
N VAL A 4 -9.78 18.42 16.69
CA VAL A 4 -9.13 18.51 15.38
C VAL A 4 -8.54 19.90 15.14
N ARG A 5 -9.25 20.96 15.56
CA ARG A 5 -8.76 22.33 15.44
C ARG A 5 -7.53 22.54 16.32
N ASN A 6 -7.57 22.11 17.57
CA ASN A 6 -6.43 22.21 18.50
C ASN A 6 -5.19 21.49 17.97
N ILE A 7 -5.32 20.29 17.40
CA ILE A 7 -4.19 19.51 16.87
C ILE A 7 -3.58 20.12 15.58
N THR A 8 -4.38 20.85 14.80
CA THR A 8 -3.93 21.38 13.50
C THR A 8 -3.49 22.85 13.55
N THR A 9 -4.08 23.67 14.45
CA THR A 9 -3.84 25.12 14.49
C THR A 9 -3.08 25.62 15.71
N ASN A 10 -3.02 24.87 16.82
CA ASN A 10 -2.25 25.31 18.00
C ASN A 10 -0.75 25.03 17.78
N PRO A 11 0.13 26.05 17.71
CA PRO A 11 1.56 25.85 17.48
C PRO A 11 2.25 24.97 18.55
N GLU A 12 1.73 24.91 19.77
CA GLU A 12 2.32 24.12 20.87
C GLU A 12 2.01 22.61 20.79
N VAL A 13 0.97 22.22 20.04
CA VAL A 13 0.48 20.82 19.94
C VAL A 13 0.30 20.39 18.48
N ARG A 14 0.86 21.16 17.54
CA ARG A 14 0.67 20.97 16.10
C ARG A 14 1.40 19.72 15.62
N VAL A 15 0.64 18.75 15.08
CA VAL A 15 1.24 17.61 14.37
C VAL A 15 1.56 18.05 12.94
N THR A 16 2.80 18.47 12.67
CA THR A 16 3.24 18.75 11.29
C THR A 16 3.58 17.43 10.59
N LYS A 17 3.06 17.22 9.37
CA LYS A 17 3.39 16.07 8.52
C LYS A 17 4.56 16.36 7.57
N GLN A 18 5.43 17.30 7.92
CA GLN A 18 6.56 17.74 7.09
C GLN A 18 7.45 16.55 6.66
N ASN A 19 7.60 15.56 7.54
CA ASN A 19 8.41 14.37 7.27
C ASN A 19 7.69 13.25 6.49
N ARG A 20 6.47 13.45 5.97
CA ARG A 20 5.81 12.42 5.13
C ARG A 20 6.34 12.36 3.70
N ALA A 21 6.90 13.46 3.20
CA ALA A 21 7.53 13.52 1.88
C ALA A 21 9.04 13.24 1.93
N ALA A 22 9.64 13.33 3.13
CA ALA A 22 11.02 12.94 3.36
C ALA A 22 11.06 11.40 3.38
N GLY A 23 11.44 10.79 2.25
CA GLY A 23 11.74 9.36 2.22
C GLY A 23 12.76 9.06 3.32
N ILE A 24 12.43 8.16 4.23
CA ILE A 24 13.35 7.70 5.26
C ILE A 24 14.45 6.92 4.51
N LEU A 25 15.67 7.45 4.51
CA LEU A 25 16.79 6.88 3.76
C LEU A 25 17.13 5.47 4.26
N ASP A 26 16.90 5.19 5.55
CA ASP A 26 17.11 3.90 6.21
C ASP A 26 15.87 3.00 6.21
N ASN A 27 14.94 3.18 5.26
CA ASN A 27 13.73 2.35 5.18
C ASN A 27 13.92 1.04 4.41
N HIS A 28 15.14 0.51 4.43
CA HIS A 28 15.48 -0.72 3.73
C HIS A 28 14.70 -1.93 4.29
N ASP A 29 14.55 -2.02 5.62
CA ASP A 29 13.81 -3.11 6.27
C ASP A 29 12.32 -3.14 5.91
N GLU A 30 11.67 -1.98 5.82
CA GLU A 30 10.27 -1.89 5.39
C GLU A 30 10.16 -2.22 3.90
N GLY A 31 11.07 -1.68 3.07
CA GLY A 31 11.17 -1.99 1.65
C GLY A 31 11.35 -3.49 1.38
N GLU A 32 12.21 -4.17 2.15
CA GLU A 32 12.41 -5.62 2.09
C GLU A 32 11.13 -6.37 2.48
N LYS A 33 10.49 -6.00 3.60
CA LYS A 33 9.24 -6.63 4.05
C LYS A 33 8.10 -6.49 3.04
N TYR A 34 7.95 -5.31 2.42
CA TYR A 34 6.97 -5.11 1.35
C TYR A 34 7.34 -5.83 0.05
N SER A 35 8.64 -5.94 -0.26
CA SER A 35 9.11 -6.71 -1.42
C SER A 35 8.81 -8.21 -1.28
N GLN A 36 8.90 -8.73 -0.05
CA GLN A 36 8.66 -10.14 0.29
C GLN A 36 7.21 -10.43 0.69
N HIS A 37 6.30 -9.47 0.51
CA HIS A 37 4.90 -9.62 0.89
C HIS A 37 4.29 -10.90 0.28
N PHE A 38 3.69 -11.73 1.13
CA PHE A 38 3.22 -13.08 0.75
C PHE A 38 2.28 -13.06 -0.47
N ILE A 39 1.35 -12.10 -0.52
CA ILE A 39 0.45 -11.93 -1.67
C ILE A 39 1.24 -11.67 -2.97
N ARG A 40 2.30 -10.85 -2.92
CA ARG A 40 3.12 -10.53 -4.09
C ARG A 40 3.90 -11.75 -4.57
N ARG A 41 4.40 -12.58 -3.64
CA ARG A 41 5.03 -13.89 -3.96
C ARG A 41 4.02 -14.86 -4.58
N PHE A 42 2.81 -14.93 -4.03
CA PHE A 42 1.74 -15.81 -4.49
C PHE A 42 1.25 -15.48 -5.91
N VAL A 43 1.20 -14.19 -6.25
CA VAL A 43 0.73 -13.72 -7.57
C VAL A 43 1.82 -13.74 -8.64
N ARG A 44 3.11 -13.81 -8.27
CA ARG A 44 4.26 -13.67 -9.21
C ARG A 44 4.28 -14.68 -10.38
N GLY A 45 3.62 -15.83 -10.25
CA GLY A 45 3.54 -16.85 -11.31
C GLY A 45 2.12 -17.05 -11.88
N LYS A 46 1.17 -16.19 -11.50
CA LYS A 46 -0.23 -16.30 -11.96
C LYS A 46 -0.47 -15.34 -13.11
N SER A 47 -1.34 -15.74 -14.05
CA SER A 47 -1.83 -14.83 -15.07
C SER A 47 -2.56 -13.66 -14.40
N THR A 48 -2.33 -12.45 -14.90
CA THR A 48 -2.97 -11.23 -14.40
C THR A 48 -4.40 -11.17 -14.91
N GLU A 49 -5.27 -11.99 -14.31
CA GLU A 49 -6.66 -12.10 -14.69
C GLU A 49 -7.57 -11.68 -13.54
N ILE A 50 -8.56 -10.82 -13.84
CA ILE A 50 -9.50 -10.30 -12.84
C ILE A 50 -10.44 -11.43 -12.35
N MET A 51 -10.86 -12.33 -13.25
CA MET A 51 -11.69 -13.50 -12.94
C MET A 51 -11.28 -14.70 -13.81
N PRO A 52 -10.27 -15.49 -13.39
CA PRO A 52 -9.76 -16.60 -14.21
C PRO A 52 -10.80 -17.69 -14.51
N SER A 53 -11.76 -17.93 -13.61
CA SER A 53 -12.85 -18.89 -13.84
C SER A 53 -13.82 -18.44 -14.92
N LEU A 54 -14.10 -17.13 -15.01
CA LEU A 54 -15.01 -16.58 -16.02
C LEU A 54 -14.30 -16.50 -17.38
N ASN A 55 -13.02 -16.12 -17.37
CA ASN A 55 -12.21 -16.07 -18.59
C ASN A 55 -12.13 -17.47 -19.22
N GLY A 56 -11.70 -18.49 -18.47
CA GLY A 56 -11.59 -19.86 -18.99
C GLY A 56 -12.92 -20.42 -19.49
N PHE A 57 -14.05 -20.06 -18.87
CA PHE A 57 -15.38 -20.47 -19.35
C PHE A 57 -15.69 -19.98 -20.77
N PHE A 58 -15.22 -18.78 -21.15
CA PHE A 58 -15.49 -18.20 -22.46
C PHE A 58 -14.35 -18.38 -23.47
N SER A 59 -13.10 -18.53 -23.02
CA SER A 59 -11.93 -18.55 -23.90
C SER A 59 -11.33 -19.94 -24.14
N ASP A 60 -11.57 -20.93 -23.27
CA ASP A 60 -10.98 -22.27 -23.45
C ASP A 60 -11.78 -23.08 -24.50
N PRO A 61 -11.18 -23.47 -25.64
CA PRO A 61 -11.82 -24.37 -26.58
C PRO A 61 -11.93 -25.78 -25.98
N LYS A 62 -13.07 -26.44 -26.20
CA LYS A 62 -13.31 -27.84 -25.81
C LYS A 62 -12.46 -28.82 -26.61
#